data_AF-A0A9D9GWZ0-F1
#
_entry.id   AF-A0A9D9GWZ0-F1
#
_cell.length_a   1.000
_cell.length_b   1.000
_cell.length_c   1.000
_cell.angle_alpha   90.00
_cell.angle_beta   90.00
_cell.angle_gamma   90.00
#
_symmetry.space_group_name_H-M   'P 1'
#
loop_
_entity.id
_entity.type
_entity.pdbx_description
1 polymer ?
#
loop_
_entity_poly.entity_id
_entity_poly.type
_entity_poly.pdbx_seq_one_letter_code
_entity_poly.pdbx_strand_id
1 'polypeptide(L)'
;MENQEKVLEVKDLVISFKTDRGIVHAVRGVSFDLYKGETLCIVGESGSGKSVTNKAIMGISANNAIIENGSILFEGEDLTRVSEEEFHRIRGHKIGMIFQDPLSALNPVMKVGKQIIEATMINRNILKRRYNDLISNELVAYRNNKANVQFNISKIRNEVEQNEDFIKKIKQFNKDKEKIEKHIERLTKFNNPKFESKINELKDSLNELNDNFNELLS
;
A
#
# COMPACT_ATOMS: atom_id res chain seq x y z
N MET A 1 -5.04 20.90 34.17
CA MET A 1 -5.46 20.58 32.78
C MET A 1 -5.40 19.07 32.68
N GLU A 2 -6.54 18.42 32.91
CA GLU A 2 -6.62 16.97 33.07
C GLU A 2 -6.23 16.25 31.78
N ASN A 3 -5.55 15.13 31.96
CA ASN A 3 -4.98 14.25 30.96
C ASN A 3 -6.10 13.67 30.07
N GLN A 4 -6.47 14.39 29.01
CA GLN A 4 -7.50 13.93 28.08
C GLN A 4 -6.98 12.72 27.29
N GLU A 5 -7.64 11.59 27.47
CA GLU A 5 -7.34 10.34 26.78
C GLU A 5 -7.61 10.50 25.27
N LYS A 6 -6.57 10.42 24.44
CA LYS A 6 -6.71 10.36 22.97
C LYS A 6 -7.26 9.00 22.56
N VAL A 7 -8.40 9.00 21.87
CA VAL A 7 -9.05 7.77 21.38
C VAL A 7 -8.65 7.49 19.93
N LEU A 8 -8.55 8.54 19.10
CA LEU A 8 -8.11 8.45 17.73
C LEU A 8 -7.09 9.56 17.45
N GLU A 9 -6.01 9.22 16.77
CA GLU A 9 -4.96 10.14 16.37
C GLU A 9 -4.57 9.83 14.92
N VAL A 10 -4.76 10.81 14.04
CA VAL A 10 -4.36 10.74 12.63
C VAL A 10 -3.13 11.63 12.47
N LYS A 11 -2.03 11.06 11.94
CA LYS A 11 -0.75 11.76 11.76
C LYS A 11 -0.33 11.73 10.31
N ASP A 12 -0.13 12.91 9.72
CA ASP A 12 0.44 13.17 8.40
C ASP A 12 -0.10 12.22 7.32
N LEU A 13 -1.40 11.95 7.37
CA LEU A 13 -2.03 10.94 6.54
C LEU A 13 -2.04 11.41 5.09
N VAL A 14 -1.38 10.66 4.22
CA VAL A 14 -1.33 10.89 2.77
C VAL A 14 -1.95 9.68 2.08
N ILE A 15 -2.99 9.93 1.27
CA ILE A 15 -3.70 8.88 0.54
C ILE A 15 -3.82 9.28 -0.93
N SER A 16 -3.38 8.37 -1.78
CA SER A 16 -3.45 8.48 -3.23
C SER A 16 -4.25 7.33 -3.83
N PHE A 17 -4.77 7.52 -5.04
CA PHE A 17 -5.44 6.48 -5.80
C PHE A 17 -4.71 6.23 -7.11
N LYS A 18 -4.47 4.95 -7.42
CA LYS A 18 -4.01 4.55 -8.74
C LYS A 18 -5.21 4.56 -9.69
N THR A 19 -5.09 5.32 -10.77
CA THR A 19 -6.10 5.38 -11.84
C THR A 19 -5.42 5.18 -13.20
N ASP A 20 -6.18 4.88 -14.24
CA ASP A 20 -5.65 4.71 -15.61
C ASP A 20 -4.99 5.98 -16.16
N ARG A 21 -5.35 7.14 -15.61
CA ARG A 21 -4.80 8.46 -15.99
C ARG A 21 -3.65 8.92 -15.08
N GLY A 22 -3.17 8.03 -14.19
CA GLY A 22 -2.11 8.33 -13.24
C GLY A 22 -2.57 8.35 -11.78
N ILE A 23 -1.70 8.88 -10.92
CA ILE A 23 -1.92 8.93 -9.47
C ILE A 23 -2.75 10.17 -9.12
N VAL A 24 -3.83 9.97 -8.36
CA VAL A 24 -4.68 11.05 -7.84
C VAL A 24 -4.46 11.18 -6.33
N HIS A 25 -3.91 12.31 -5.90
CA HIS A 25 -3.70 12.63 -4.48
C HIS A 25 -5.00 13.12 -3.83
N ALA A 26 -5.64 12.27 -3.04
CA ALA A 26 -6.93 12.56 -2.41
C ALA A 26 -6.82 13.14 -1.00
N VAL A 27 -5.79 12.74 -0.24
CA VAL A 27 -5.50 13.28 1.11
C VAL A 27 -4.02 13.63 1.16
N ARG A 28 -3.69 14.84 1.62
CA ARG A 28 -2.34 15.43 1.49
C ARG A 28 -1.77 15.87 2.85
N GLY A 29 -1.53 14.92 3.75
CA GLY A 29 -0.86 15.19 5.03
C GLY A 29 -1.82 15.74 6.08
N VAL A 30 -2.95 15.07 6.30
CA VAL A 30 -3.94 15.48 7.32
C VAL A 30 -3.53 14.94 8.68
N SER A 31 -3.60 15.81 9.70
CA SER A 31 -3.31 15.48 11.09
C SER A 31 -4.40 16.02 12.01
N PHE A 32 -4.94 15.18 12.90
CA PHE A 32 -5.88 15.58 13.94
C PHE A 32 -5.99 14.54 15.05
N ASP A 33 -6.44 14.99 16.22
CA ASP A 33 -6.74 14.18 17.38
C ASP A 33 -8.24 14.17 17.66
N LEU A 34 -8.73 13.09 18.25
CA LEU A 34 -10.05 12.98 18.85
C LEU A 34 -9.90 12.46 20.28
N TYR A 35 -10.35 13.25 21.24
CA TYR A 35 -10.30 12.91 22.65
C TYR A 35 -11.58 12.20 23.11
N LYS A 36 -11.47 11.45 24.20
CA LYS A 36 -12.60 10.72 24.77
C LYS A 36 -13.72 11.68 25.19
N GLY A 37 -14.93 11.39 24.73
CA GLY A 37 -16.11 12.23 24.99
C GLY A 37 -16.24 13.45 24.09
N GLU A 38 -15.29 13.67 23.18
CA GLU A 38 -15.36 14.74 22.19
C GLU A 38 -16.19 14.32 20.98
N THR A 39 -16.80 15.31 20.31
CA THR A 39 -17.38 15.15 18.98
C THR A 39 -16.56 15.97 17.98
N LEU A 40 -15.82 15.30 17.10
CA LEU A 40 -15.06 15.94 16.04
C LEU A 40 -15.89 16.01 14.74
N CYS A 41 -15.95 17.19 14.13
CA CYS A 41 -16.61 17.41 12.84
C CYS A 41 -15.58 17.78 11.77
N ILE A 42 -15.57 17.05 10.65
CA ILE A 42 -14.73 17.36 9.49
C ILE A 42 -15.60 17.97 8.40
N VAL A 43 -15.33 19.22 8.04
CA VAL A 43 -16.08 19.99 7.04
C VAL A 43 -15.20 20.34 5.83
N GLY A 44 -15.83 20.59 4.68
CA GLY A 44 -15.14 21.00 3.45
C GLY A 44 -15.97 20.71 2.20
N GLU A 45 -15.48 21.13 1.05
CA GLU A 45 -16.16 20.96 -0.25
C GLU A 45 -16.24 19.50 -0.74
N SER A 46 -17.09 19.24 -1.73
CA SER A 46 -17.13 17.91 -2.37
C SER A 46 -15.75 17.55 -2.93
N GLY A 47 -15.29 16.31 -2.70
CA GLY A 47 -13.98 15.86 -3.16
C GLY A 47 -12.79 16.26 -2.28
N SER A 48 -12.98 16.99 -1.18
CA SER A 48 -11.88 17.43 -0.29
C SER A 48 -11.21 16.33 0.55
N GLY A 49 -11.46 15.05 0.26
CA GLY A 49 -10.85 13.92 0.97
C GLY A 49 -11.58 13.42 2.23
N LYS A 50 -12.65 14.10 2.72
CA LYS A 50 -13.37 13.71 3.96
C LYS A 50 -13.79 12.24 4.01
N SER A 51 -14.52 11.78 2.98
CA SER A 51 -14.98 10.39 2.90
C SER A 51 -13.82 9.41 2.71
N VAL A 52 -12.72 9.84 2.09
CA VAL A 52 -11.51 9.03 1.92
C VAL A 52 -10.83 8.84 3.29
N THR A 53 -10.66 9.90 4.07
CA THR A 53 -10.12 9.84 5.44
C THR A 53 -10.98 8.94 6.33
N ASN A 54 -12.31 9.10 6.33
CA ASN A 54 -13.21 8.26 7.14
C ASN A 54 -13.14 6.78 6.75
N LYS A 55 -13.09 6.47 5.44
CA LYS A 55 -12.95 5.09 4.96
C LYS A 55 -11.59 4.49 5.33
N ALA A 56 -10.53 5.29 5.32
CA ALA A 56 -9.21 4.86 5.76
C ALA A 56 -9.16 4.52 7.25
N ILE A 57 -9.79 5.33 8.10
CA ILE A 57 -9.94 5.02 9.54
C ILE A 57 -10.68 3.69 9.74
N MET A 58 -11.73 3.46 8.95
CA MET A 58 -12.50 2.22 9.01
C MET A 58 -11.80 1.03 8.36
N GLY A 59 -10.69 1.20 7.64
CA GLY A 59 -10.02 0.13 6.88
C GLY A 59 -10.80 -0.37 5.66
N ILE A 60 -11.76 0.41 5.14
CA ILE A 60 -12.63 0.05 4.00
C ILE A 60 -12.35 0.94 2.77
N SER A 61 -11.10 1.37 2.63
CA SER A 61 -10.63 2.10 1.46
C SER A 61 -10.78 1.24 0.20
N ALA A 62 -10.89 1.89 -0.97
CA ALA A 62 -10.94 1.15 -2.22
C ALA A 62 -9.63 0.41 -2.49
N ASN A 63 -9.68 -0.70 -3.22
CA ASN A 63 -8.49 -1.53 -3.51
C ASN A 63 -7.37 -0.79 -4.24
N ASN A 64 -7.70 0.29 -4.96
CA ASN A 64 -6.72 1.13 -5.65
C ASN A 64 -6.21 2.30 -4.79
N ALA A 65 -6.62 2.40 -3.53
CA ALA A 65 -6.09 3.37 -2.57
C ALA A 65 -4.71 2.94 -2.08
N ILE A 66 -3.83 3.91 -1.93
CA ILE A 66 -2.46 3.75 -1.46
C ILE A 66 -2.29 4.73 -0.30
N ILE A 67 -1.95 4.22 0.88
CA ILE A 67 -1.50 5.05 1.99
C ILE A 67 -0.01 5.30 1.76
N GLU A 68 0.34 6.49 1.30
CA GLU A 68 1.73 6.86 0.96
C GLU A 68 2.54 7.19 2.22
N ASN A 69 1.89 7.82 3.19
CA ASN A 69 2.51 8.22 4.44
C ASN A 69 1.48 8.38 5.56
N GLY A 70 1.98 8.46 6.79
CA GLY A 70 1.20 8.72 7.97
C GLY A 70 0.72 7.47 8.69
N SER A 71 -0.05 7.68 9.75
CA SER A 71 -0.62 6.60 10.57
C SER A 71 -1.97 7.01 11.14
N ILE A 72 -2.77 6.01 11.50
CA ILE A 72 -4.08 6.18 12.13
C ILE A 72 -4.05 5.33 13.39
N LEU A 73 -3.89 5.96 14.55
CA LEU A 73 -3.79 5.31 15.84
C LEU A 73 -5.16 5.33 16.51
N PHE A 74 -5.74 4.17 16.76
CA PHE A 74 -6.97 4.03 17.54
C PHE A 74 -6.64 3.30 18.84
N GLU A 75 -6.82 3.97 19.98
CA GLU A 75 -6.39 3.47 21.30
C GLU A 75 -4.92 2.96 21.29
N GLY A 76 -4.06 3.63 20.52
CA GLY A 76 -2.64 3.27 20.33
C GLY A 76 -2.35 2.18 19.29
N GLU A 77 -3.37 1.54 18.70
CA GLU A 77 -3.21 0.54 17.64
C GLU A 77 -3.20 1.20 16.25
N ASP A 78 -2.17 0.94 15.43
CA ASP A 78 -2.03 1.56 14.11
C ASP A 78 -2.88 0.85 13.05
N LEU A 79 -4.07 1.39 12.79
CA LEU A 79 -5.06 0.87 11.85
C LEU A 79 -4.56 0.80 10.41
N THR A 80 -3.52 1.54 10.04
CA THR A 80 -2.93 1.47 8.68
C THR A 80 -2.18 0.16 8.43
N ARG A 81 -1.85 -0.57 9.51
CA ARG A 81 -1.06 -1.82 9.47
C ARG A 81 -1.85 -3.03 9.95
N VAL A 82 -3.12 -2.83 10.33
CA VAL A 82 -4.02 -3.87 10.81
C VAL A 82 -4.52 -4.72 9.64
N SER A 83 -4.47 -6.03 9.79
CA SER A 83 -5.01 -6.97 8.80
C SER A 83 -6.54 -6.97 8.78
N GLU A 84 -7.17 -7.39 7.68
CA GLU A 84 -8.64 -7.46 7.60
C GLU A 84 -9.24 -8.39 8.66
N GLU A 85 -8.56 -9.49 8.99
CA GLU A 85 -8.96 -10.39 10.09
C GLU A 85 -8.96 -9.66 11.44
N GLU A 86 -7.95 -8.82 11.70
CA GLU A 86 -7.87 -8.06 12.93
C GLU A 86 -8.87 -6.90 12.97
N PHE A 87 -9.24 -6.33 11.83
CA PHE A 87 -10.31 -5.34 11.73
C PHE A 87 -11.66 -5.89 12.19
N HIS A 88 -11.95 -7.19 12.06
CA HIS A 88 -13.19 -7.79 12.60
C HIS A 88 -13.31 -7.64 14.12
N ARG A 89 -12.18 -7.53 14.85
CA ARG A 89 -12.20 -7.26 16.30
C ARG A 89 -12.56 -5.81 16.63
N ILE A 90 -12.23 -4.90 15.72
CA ILE A 90 -12.38 -3.45 15.90
C ILE A 90 -13.76 -3.01 15.42
N ARG A 91 -14.15 -3.40 14.20
CA ARG A 91 -15.41 -3.03 13.55
C ARG A 91 -16.59 -3.71 14.24
N GLY A 92 -17.66 -2.94 14.45
CA GLY A 92 -18.90 -3.43 15.08
C GLY A 92 -18.79 -3.69 16.58
N HIS A 93 -17.61 -3.57 17.18
CA HIS A 93 -17.42 -3.64 18.62
C HIS A 93 -16.88 -2.35 19.21
N LYS A 94 -15.78 -1.82 18.66
CA LYS A 94 -15.15 -0.58 19.11
C LYS A 94 -15.48 0.61 18.21
N ILE A 95 -15.50 0.39 16.89
CA ILE A 95 -15.81 1.42 15.90
C ILE A 95 -17.00 0.96 15.03
N GLY A 96 -17.99 1.84 14.87
CA GLY A 96 -19.11 1.68 13.96
C GLY A 96 -19.18 2.82 12.96
N MET A 97 -19.71 2.55 11.77
CA MET A 97 -19.88 3.56 10.72
C MET A 97 -21.33 3.57 10.23
N ILE A 98 -21.86 4.77 10.02
CA ILE A 98 -23.11 4.99 9.29
C ILE A 98 -22.73 5.60 7.94
N PHE A 99 -23.12 4.93 6.86
CA PHE A 99 -22.81 5.37 5.50
C PHE A 99 -23.71 6.53 5.07
N GLN A 100 -23.20 7.37 4.15
CA GLN A 100 -23.96 8.47 3.56
C GLN A 100 -25.22 8.00 2.83
N ASP A 101 -25.16 6.83 2.18
CA ASP A 101 -26.32 6.13 1.64
C ASP A 101 -26.62 4.88 2.50
N PRO A 102 -27.47 5.00 3.54
CA PRO A 102 -27.77 3.90 4.43
C PRO A 102 -28.61 2.79 3.77
N LEU A 103 -29.34 3.10 2.68
CA LEU A 103 -30.15 2.10 1.98
C LEU A 103 -29.28 1.11 1.22
N SER A 104 -28.11 1.56 0.72
CA SER A 104 -27.12 0.67 0.11
C SER A 104 -26.53 -0.37 1.07
N ALA A 105 -26.61 -0.14 2.38
CA ALA A 105 -26.05 -1.01 3.41
C ALA A 105 -27.05 -2.04 3.98
N LEU A 106 -28.33 -1.94 3.61
CA LEU A 106 -29.39 -2.82 4.12
C LEU A 106 -29.90 -3.75 3.02
N ASN A 107 -30.11 -5.02 3.36
CA ASN A 107 -30.76 -5.98 2.48
C ASN A 107 -32.29 -5.76 2.50
N PRO A 108 -32.92 -5.31 1.40
CA PRO A 108 -34.34 -4.97 1.39
C PRO A 108 -35.26 -6.19 1.56
N VAL A 109 -34.76 -7.42 1.33
CA VAL A 109 -35.55 -8.64 1.51
C VAL A 109 -35.46 -9.21 2.94
N MET A 110 -34.72 -8.56 3.84
CA MET A 110 -34.56 -8.98 5.24
C MET A 110 -35.21 -8.00 6.22
N LYS A 111 -35.86 -8.53 7.26
CA LYS A 111 -36.39 -7.69 8.35
C LYS A 111 -35.27 -6.91 9.03
N VAL A 112 -35.49 -5.62 9.27
CA VAL A 112 -34.54 -4.71 9.93
C VAL A 112 -34.00 -5.30 11.24
N GLY A 113 -34.87 -5.84 12.10
CA GLY A 113 -34.45 -6.46 13.36
C GLY A 113 -33.48 -7.63 13.18
N LYS A 114 -33.65 -8.44 12.12
CA LYS A 114 -32.73 -9.55 11.83
C LYS A 114 -31.35 -9.04 11.44
N GLN A 115 -31.30 -7.99 10.62
CA GLN A 115 -30.04 -7.38 10.15
C GLN A 115 -29.27 -6.70 11.30
N ILE A 116 -29.98 -5.98 12.19
CA ILE A 116 -29.38 -5.37 13.39
C ILE A 116 -28.81 -6.46 14.33
N ILE A 117 -29.58 -7.52 14.56
CA ILE A 117 -29.15 -8.60 15.45
C ILE A 117 -27.96 -9.35 14.85
N GLU A 118 -27.94 -9.62 13.55
CA GLU A 118 -26.85 -10.31 12.87
C GLU A 118 -25.49 -9.63 13.10
N ALA A 119 -25.43 -8.30 12.98
CA ALA A 119 -24.22 -7.52 13.28
C ALA A 119 -23.73 -7.74 14.73
N THR A 120 -24.64 -7.84 15.70
CA THR A 120 -24.28 -8.15 17.10
C THR A 120 -23.92 -9.62 17.32
N MET A 121 -24.47 -10.56 16.53
CA MET A 121 -24.21 -11.99 16.67
C MET A 121 -22.79 -12.37 16.25
N ILE A 122 -22.27 -11.73 15.19
CA ILE A 122 -20.92 -11.99 14.67
C ILE A 122 -19.85 -11.71 15.75
N ASN A 123 -20.13 -10.78 16.66
CA ASN A 123 -19.20 -10.35 17.72
C ASN A 123 -19.45 -10.99 19.10
N ARG A 124 -20.08 -12.17 19.17
CA ARG A 124 -20.63 -12.75 20.41
C ARG A 124 -19.64 -13.19 21.50
N ASN A 125 -18.36 -13.37 21.22
CA ASN A 125 -17.46 -14.02 22.20
C ASN A 125 -16.99 -13.04 23.31
N ILE A 126 -17.83 -12.82 24.32
CA ILE A 126 -17.62 -11.86 25.43
C ILE A 126 -16.35 -12.16 26.24
N LEU A 127 -16.05 -13.44 26.51
CA LEU A 127 -14.88 -13.85 27.29
C LEU A 127 -13.56 -13.52 26.58
N LYS A 128 -13.48 -13.82 25.27
CA LYS A 128 -12.34 -13.45 24.43
C LYS A 128 -12.13 -11.93 24.39
N ARG A 129 -13.22 -11.16 24.40
CA ARG A 129 -13.17 -9.68 24.45
C ARG A 129 -12.60 -9.18 25.78
N ARG A 130 -13.18 -9.61 26.91
CA ARG A 130 -12.68 -9.24 28.25
C ARG A 130 -11.20 -9.55 28.45
N TYR A 131 -10.77 -10.73 27.99
CA TYR A 131 -9.35 -11.10 28.04
C TYR A 131 -8.48 -10.12 27.23
N ASN A 132 -8.89 -9.81 25.99
CA ASN A 132 -8.16 -8.86 25.13
C ASN A 132 -8.12 -7.44 25.72
N ASP A 133 -9.18 -7.01 26.40
CA ASP A 133 -9.23 -5.68 27.03
C ASP A 133 -8.25 -5.58 28.20
N LEU A 134 -8.10 -6.65 29.00
CA LEU A 134 -7.21 -6.70 30.16
C LEU A 134 -5.72 -6.63 29.83
N ILE A 135 -5.29 -7.21 28.70
CA ILE A 135 -3.88 -7.18 28.24
C ILE A 135 -3.67 -6.23 27.04
N SER A 136 -4.62 -5.32 26.83
CA SER A 136 -4.74 -4.54 25.60
C SER A 136 -3.49 -3.74 25.29
N ASN A 137 -2.86 -3.09 26.26
CA ASN A 137 -1.69 -2.24 26.02
C ASN A 137 -0.47 -3.04 25.52
N GLU A 138 -0.08 -4.11 26.24
CA GLU A 138 1.02 -4.97 25.81
C GLU A 138 0.71 -5.66 24.49
N LEU A 139 -0.54 -6.08 24.29
CA LEU A 139 -0.98 -6.73 23.06
C LEU A 139 -0.98 -5.77 21.86
N VAL A 140 -1.39 -4.52 22.05
CA VAL A 140 -1.34 -3.46 21.04
C VAL A 140 0.12 -3.15 20.68
N ALA A 141 0.99 -3.00 21.68
CA ALA A 141 2.42 -2.80 21.43
C ALA A 141 3.03 -3.98 20.64
N TYR A 142 2.71 -5.22 21.01
CA TYR A 142 3.14 -6.40 20.27
C TYR A 142 2.63 -6.40 18.82
N ARG A 143 1.34 -6.10 18.61
CA ARG A 143 0.73 -6.04 17.27
C ARG A 143 1.38 -4.99 16.40
N ASN A 144 1.55 -3.77 16.91
CA ASN A 144 2.23 -2.70 16.19
C ASN A 144 3.64 -3.14 15.78
N ASN A 145 4.42 -3.70 16.71
CA ASN A 145 5.76 -4.20 16.39
C ASN A 145 5.76 -5.30 15.33
N LYS A 146 4.88 -6.30 15.47
CA LYS A 146 4.74 -7.40 14.51
C LYS A 146 4.37 -6.88 13.12
N ALA A 147 3.39 -5.97 13.04
CA ALA A 147 2.94 -5.39 11.79
C ALA A 147 4.04 -4.53 11.14
N ASN A 148 4.78 -3.76 11.93
CA ASN A 148 5.94 -2.98 11.46
C ASN A 148 7.02 -3.88 10.85
N VAL A 149 7.35 -4.99 11.51
CA VAL A 149 8.32 -5.96 11.00
C VAL A 149 7.84 -6.56 9.68
N GLN A 150 6.57 -6.98 9.60
CA GLN A 150 6.00 -7.54 8.38
C GLN A 150 6.00 -6.54 7.21
N PHE A 151 5.65 -5.27 7.48
CA PHE A 151 5.70 -4.19 6.51
C PHE A 151 7.13 -3.94 5.99
N ASN A 152 8.12 -3.92 6.89
CA ASN A 152 9.51 -3.74 6.47
C ASN A 152 10.01 -4.92 5.64
N ILE A 153 9.62 -6.15 6.02
CA ILE A 153 9.95 -7.36 5.24
C ILE A 153 9.34 -7.30 3.84
N SER A 154 8.07 -6.89 3.70
CA SER A 154 7.43 -6.80 2.38
C SER A 154 8.08 -5.71 1.52
N LYS A 155 8.42 -4.56 2.10
CA LYS A 155 9.14 -3.50 1.40
C LYS A 155 10.49 -3.98 0.87
N ILE A 156 11.30 -4.62 1.71
CA ILE A 156 12.60 -5.17 1.32
C ILE A 156 12.44 -6.24 0.23
N ARG A 157 11.44 -7.13 0.33
CA ARG A 157 11.19 -8.14 -0.72
C ARG A 157 10.91 -7.51 -2.07
N ASN A 158 10.08 -6.47 -2.11
CA ASN A 158 9.79 -5.76 -3.36
C ASN A 158 11.05 -5.11 -3.96
N GLU A 159 11.89 -4.49 -3.12
CA GLU A 159 13.18 -3.92 -3.56
C GLU A 159 14.13 -5.02 -4.10
N VAL A 160 14.18 -6.18 -3.44
CA VAL A 160 14.98 -7.33 -3.91
C VAL A 160 14.48 -7.85 -5.25
N GLU A 161 13.17 -7.99 -5.43
CA GLU A 161 12.57 -8.46 -6.69
C GLU A 161 12.89 -7.51 -7.86
N GLN A 162 12.77 -6.19 -7.64
CA GLN A 162 13.15 -5.18 -8.63
C GLN A 162 14.64 -5.27 -9.00
N ASN A 163 15.51 -5.45 -8.01
CA ASN A 163 16.94 -5.60 -8.23
C ASN A 163 17.28 -6.91 -8.96
N GLU A 164 16.60 -8.02 -8.66
CA GLU A 164 16.78 -9.28 -9.38
C GLU A 164 16.43 -9.15 -10.86
N ASP A 165 15.33 -8.47 -11.18
CA ASP A 165 14.94 -8.21 -12.57
C ASP A 165 15.93 -7.29 -13.29
N PHE A 166 16.48 -6.29 -12.60
CA PHE A 166 17.55 -5.46 -13.12
C PHE A 166 18.82 -6.28 -13.41
N ILE A 167 19.23 -7.16 -12.49
CA ILE A 167 20.38 -8.06 -12.68
C ILE A 167 20.17 -9.01 -13.87
N LYS A 168 18.95 -9.54 -14.06
CA LYS A 168 18.63 -10.36 -15.23
C LYS A 168 18.84 -9.60 -16.54
N LYS A 169 18.41 -8.34 -16.61
CA LYS A 169 18.62 -7.46 -17.79
C LYS A 169 20.12 -7.23 -18.07
N ILE A 170 20.92 -6.94 -17.03
CA ILE A 170 22.38 -6.79 -17.18
C ILE A 170 23.03 -8.07 -17.71
N LYS A 171 22.67 -9.24 -17.15
CA LYS A 171 23.21 -10.53 -17.61
C LYS A 171 22.88 -10.80 -19.07
N GLN A 172 21.66 -10.47 -19.50
CA GLN A 172 21.24 -10.61 -20.88
C GLN A 172 22.02 -9.67 -21.82
N PHE A 173 22.15 -8.39 -21.43
CA PHE A 173 22.95 -7.41 -22.16
C PHE A 173 24.40 -7.87 -22.37
N ASN A 174 25.08 -8.32 -21.30
CA ASN A 174 26.46 -8.79 -21.39
C ASN A 174 26.61 -9.99 -22.34
N LYS A 175 25.64 -10.90 -22.33
CA LYS A 175 25.61 -12.06 -23.23
C LYS A 175 25.45 -11.66 -24.69
N ASP A 176 24.59 -10.68 -24.97
CA ASP A 176 24.35 -10.20 -26.33
C ASP A 176 25.55 -9.40 -26.86
N LYS A 177 26.14 -8.55 -26.01
CA LYS A 177 27.39 -7.84 -26.30
C LYS A 177 28.54 -8.79 -26.65
N GLU A 178 28.79 -9.80 -25.82
CA GLU A 178 29.86 -10.78 -26.06
C GLU A 178 29.65 -11.54 -27.38
N LYS A 179 28.39 -11.84 -27.73
CA LYS A 179 28.03 -12.50 -28.99
C LYS A 179 28.35 -11.63 -30.21
N ILE A 180 28.05 -10.33 -30.14
CA ILE A 180 28.33 -9.37 -31.22
C ILE A 180 29.85 -9.17 -31.36
N GLU A 181 30.56 -8.95 -30.25
CA GLU A 181 32.02 -8.76 -30.23
C GLU A 181 32.76 -9.98 -30.82
N LYS A 182 32.38 -11.20 -30.43
CA LYS A 182 32.92 -12.43 -31.02
C LYS A 182 32.66 -12.55 -32.52
N HIS A 183 31.51 -12.05 -33.00
CA HIS A 183 31.17 -12.07 -34.42
C HIS A 183 32.04 -11.09 -35.21
N ILE A 184 32.22 -9.87 -34.69
CA ILE A 184 33.13 -8.87 -35.26
C ILE A 184 34.55 -9.41 -35.30
N GLU A 185 35.06 -9.99 -34.20
CA GLU A 185 36.42 -10.53 -34.12
C GLU A 185 36.66 -11.63 -35.16
N ARG A 186 35.70 -12.55 -35.34
CA ARG A 186 35.77 -13.60 -36.37
C ARG A 186 35.82 -13.02 -37.78
N LEU A 187 34.94 -12.08 -38.12
CA LEU A 187 34.91 -11.47 -39.45
C LEU A 187 36.17 -10.67 -39.76
N THR A 188 36.71 -9.96 -38.76
CA THR A 188 37.93 -9.16 -38.90
C THR A 188 39.16 -10.02 -39.21
N LYS A 189 39.23 -11.26 -38.68
CA LYS A 189 40.33 -12.21 -38.95
C LYS A 189 40.45 -12.63 -40.42
N PHE A 190 39.37 -12.58 -41.19
CA PHE A 190 39.40 -12.98 -42.61
C PHE A 190 40.00 -11.91 -43.53
N ASN A 191 40.22 -10.68 -43.04
CA ASN A 191 40.84 -9.55 -43.75
C ASN A 191 40.34 -9.40 -45.21
N ASN A 192 39.02 -9.48 -45.41
CA ASN A 192 38.38 -9.51 -46.72
C ASN A 192 37.43 -8.30 -46.88
N PRO A 193 37.59 -7.47 -47.93
CA PRO A 193 36.77 -6.28 -48.15
C PRO A 193 35.26 -6.55 -48.23
N LYS A 194 34.85 -7.75 -48.64
CA LYS A 194 33.42 -8.13 -48.71
C LYS A 194 32.74 -8.17 -47.33
N PHE A 195 33.50 -8.26 -46.23
CA PHE A 195 32.95 -8.31 -44.87
C PHE A 195 32.92 -6.95 -44.17
N GLU A 196 33.54 -5.89 -44.72
CA GLU A 196 33.58 -4.56 -44.08
C GLU A 196 32.18 -3.99 -43.82
N SER A 197 31.28 -4.08 -44.80
CA SER A 197 29.89 -3.63 -44.66
C SER A 197 29.18 -4.36 -43.51
N LYS A 198 29.40 -5.67 -43.37
CA LYS A 198 28.78 -6.46 -42.29
C LYS A 198 29.38 -6.16 -40.91
N ILE A 199 30.68 -5.86 -40.86
CA ILE A 199 31.35 -5.44 -39.63
C ILE A 199 30.80 -4.09 -39.15
N ASN A 200 30.56 -3.14 -40.05
CA ASN A 200 29.99 -1.84 -39.71
C ASN A 200 28.57 -1.98 -39.17
N GLU A 201 27.70 -2.78 -39.82
CA GLU A 201 26.34 -3.06 -39.28
C GLU A 201 26.36 -3.63 -37.87
N LEU A 202 27.31 -4.53 -37.56
CA LEU A 202 27.45 -5.12 -36.22
C LEU A 202 27.97 -4.11 -35.20
N LYS A 203 28.84 -3.17 -35.60
CA LYS A 203 29.28 -2.07 -34.74
C LYS A 203 28.15 -1.09 -34.43
N ASP A 204 27.32 -0.79 -35.43
CA ASP A 204 26.15 0.06 -35.23
C ASP A 204 25.15 -0.60 -34.27
N SER A 205 24.90 -1.91 -34.45
CA SER A 205 24.08 -2.70 -33.52
C SER A 205 24.65 -2.72 -32.09
N LEU A 206 25.98 -2.75 -31.94
CA LEU A 206 26.65 -2.69 -30.64
C LEU A 206 26.49 -1.31 -29.98
N ASN A 207 26.55 -0.23 -30.76
CA ASN A 207 26.33 1.13 -30.28
C ASN A 207 24.88 1.30 -29.80
N GLU A 208 23.89 0.89 -30.60
CA GLU A 208 22.47 0.91 -30.20
C GLU A 208 22.22 0.10 -28.92
N LEU A 209 22.85 -1.07 -28.78
CA LEU A 209 22.74 -1.88 -27.57
C LEU A 209 23.30 -1.14 -26.34
N ASN A 210 24.45 -0.48 -26.47
CA ASN A 210 25.06 0.30 -25.39
C ASN A 210 24.22 1.53 -25.02
N ASP A 211 23.63 2.22 -26.01
CA ASP A 211 22.77 3.38 -25.78
C ASP A 211 21.51 2.98 -25.00
N ASN A 212 20.85 1.89 -25.40
CA ASN A 212 19.71 1.32 -24.68
C ASN A 212 20.08 0.90 -23.23
N PHE A 213 21.30 0.43 -23.00
CA PHE A 213 21.78 0.07 -21.67
C PHE A 213 22.06 1.30 -20.80
N ASN A 214 22.57 2.38 -21.38
CA ASN A 214 22.79 3.65 -20.69
C ASN A 214 21.45 4.28 -20.26
N GLU A 215 20.41 4.20 -21.09
CA GLU A 215 19.05 4.61 -20.70
C GLU A 215 18.47 3.74 -19.58
N LEU A 216 18.84 2.46 -19.51
CA LEU A 216 18.42 1.57 -18.42
C LEU A 216 19.07 1.95 -17.07
N LEU A 217 20.23 2.61 -17.09
CA LEU A 217 21.01 2.99 -15.91
C LEU A 217 20.70 4.40 -15.38
N SER A 218 20.05 5.24 -16.18
CA SER A 218 19.62 6.60 -15.83
C SER A 218 18.29 6.62 -15.08
#